data_AF-A0A1H7PFP8-F1
#
_entry.id   AF-A0A1H7PFP8-F1
#
_cell.length_a   1.000
_cell.length_b   1.000
_cell.length_c   1.000
_cell.angle_alpha   90.00
_cell.angle_beta   90.00
_cell.angle_gamma   90.00
#
_symmetry.space_group_name_H-M   'P 1'
#
loop_
_entity.id
_entity.type
_entity.pdbx_description
1 polymer ?
#
loop_
_entity_poly.entity_id
_entity_poly.type
_entity_poly.pdbx_seq_one_letter_code
_entity_poly.pdbx_strand_id
1 'polypeptide(L)'
;MFRNKKVKIVILFSFIYFIALVCMYSYEYHFKNIWFENKLEALEMSKLDKGISFSLDNLSVTDDGTMQLTGWAFINEVPAIKQKMVILAQSDDDTQYLFARSIKRKDVTQSFDNKVNYDDSGFLVKFKPSKLKDSIYKVGVYLENGDRTAFIDTGSIMYKNGGRVELEHLSSKVDLTLNLEKRDMKYSIDAAEKKKFGIELVGWSFAENIDMKNSSIFILLDNGKDQKLIFDTIKIIRDDVKQKYKHENLDHTGFVTRIPYNEMNDEDKYKVSIVIRNDKDSVIKTDCVIQK
;
A
#
# COMPACT_ATOMS: atom_id res chain seq x y z
N MET A 1 54.33 23.13 23.13
CA MET A 1 53.32 24.15 23.51
C MET A 1 53.34 25.26 22.45
N PHE A 2 52.33 25.33 21.57
CA PHE A 2 52.34 26.19 20.37
C PHE A 2 52.66 27.67 20.69
N ARG A 3 53.89 28.09 20.42
CA ARG A 3 54.42 29.40 20.85
C ARG A 3 54.00 30.55 19.92
N ASN A 4 53.42 30.23 18.76
CA ASN A 4 53.01 31.21 17.77
C ASN A 4 51.51 31.52 17.89
N LYS A 5 51.18 32.77 18.22
CA LYS A 5 49.80 33.29 18.35
C LYS A 5 48.94 32.98 17.11
N LYS A 6 49.55 33.00 15.92
CA LYS A 6 48.87 32.67 14.66
C LYS A 6 48.39 31.22 14.62
N VAL A 7 49.20 30.28 15.11
CA VAL A 7 48.85 28.85 15.14
C VAL A 7 47.68 28.58 16.10
N LYS A 8 47.63 29.26 17.26
CA LYS A 8 46.49 29.15 18.19
C LYS A 8 45.18 29.66 17.57
N ILE A 9 45.25 30.76 16.82
CA ILE A 9 44.08 31.32 16.13
C ILE A 9 43.57 30.36 15.06
N VAL A 10 44.47 29.80 14.24
CA VAL A 10 44.09 28.81 13.21
C VAL A 10 43.44 27.57 13.84
N ILE A 11 44.02 27.03 14.92
CA ILE A 11 43.43 25.88 15.63
C ILE A 11 42.03 26.19 16.15
N LEU A 12 41.82 27.39 16.72
CA LEU A 12 40.51 27.80 17.23
C LEU A 12 39.46 27.90 16.11
N PHE A 13 39.82 28.51 14.97
CA PHE A 13 38.90 28.61 13.83
C PHE A 13 38.57 27.24 13.24
N SER A 14 39.56 26.35 13.08
CA SER A 14 39.32 24.98 12.63
C SER A 14 38.41 24.20 13.57
N PHE A 15 38.56 24.40 14.89
CA PHE A 15 37.69 23.77 15.89
C PHE A 15 36.25 24.29 15.84
N ILE A 16 36.06 25.61 15.71
CA ILE A 16 34.72 26.21 15.54
C ILE A 16 34.06 25.72 14.25
N TYR A 17 34.81 25.65 13.15
CA TYR A 17 34.30 25.12 11.88
C TYR A 17 33.89 23.65 12.00
N PHE A 18 34.70 22.83 12.69
CA PHE A 18 34.35 21.44 12.96
C PHE A 18 33.07 21.32 13.79
N ILE A 19 32.91 22.12 14.85
CA ILE A 19 31.67 22.14 15.65
C ILE A 19 30.49 22.55 14.76
N ALA A 20 30.63 23.57 13.91
CA ALA A 20 29.57 24.00 13.02
C ALA A 20 29.13 22.89 12.05
N LEU A 21 30.09 22.12 11.50
CA LEU A 21 29.78 20.95 10.66
C LEU A 21 29.05 19.85 11.45
N VAL A 22 29.48 19.54 12.67
CA VAL A 22 28.82 18.56 13.53
C VAL A 22 27.40 19.01 13.86
N CYS A 23 27.20 20.27 14.26
CA CYS A 23 25.89 20.83 14.55
C CYS A 23 24.98 20.82 13.32
N MET A 24 25.50 21.18 12.14
CA MET A 24 24.74 21.15 10.88
C MET A 24 24.31 19.71 10.53
N TYR A 25 25.22 18.75 10.67
CA TYR A 25 24.92 17.33 10.45
C TYR A 25 23.88 16.80 11.45
N SER A 26 24.04 17.11 12.74
CA SER A 26 23.08 16.73 13.79
C SER A 26 21.70 17.36 13.57
N TYR A 27 21.64 18.62 13.14
CA TYR A 27 20.39 19.31 12.83
C TYR A 27 19.67 18.66 11.64
N GLU A 28 20.38 18.42 10.54
CA GLU A 28 19.79 17.81 9.34
C GLU A 28 19.30 16.38 9.60
N TYR A 29 20.05 15.58 10.36
CA TYR A 29 19.74 14.16 10.51
C TYR A 29 18.79 13.85 11.68
N HIS A 30 19.01 14.45 12.85
CA HIS A 30 18.22 14.12 14.04
C HIS A 30 17.06 15.09 14.23
N PHE A 31 17.32 16.40 14.21
CA PHE A 31 16.31 17.37 14.60
C PHE A 31 15.17 17.47 13.58
N LYS A 32 15.51 17.45 12.28
CA LYS A 32 14.50 17.54 11.20
C LYS A 32 13.54 16.35 11.21
N ASN A 33 14.04 15.13 11.42
CA ASN A 33 13.20 13.93 11.44
C ASN A 33 12.33 13.90 12.69
N ILE A 34 12.89 14.15 13.88
CA ILE A 34 12.11 14.20 15.13
C ILE A 34 11.01 15.26 15.05
N TRP A 35 11.33 16.45 14.52
CA TRP A 35 10.32 17.49 14.33
C TRP A 35 9.20 17.04 13.37
N PHE A 36 9.55 16.34 12.29
CA PHE A 36 8.57 15.84 11.33
C PHE A 36 7.74 14.69 11.89
N GLU A 37 8.34 13.78 12.66
CA GLU A 37 7.63 12.70 13.38
C GLU A 37 6.62 13.29 14.36
N ASN A 38 7.02 14.24 15.19
CA ASN A 38 6.11 14.95 16.10
C ASN A 38 4.98 15.66 15.33
N LYS A 39 5.28 16.22 14.16
CA LYS A 39 4.25 16.79 13.28
C LYS A 39 3.27 15.70 12.83
N LEU A 40 3.74 14.54 12.38
CA LEU A 40 2.89 13.44 11.94
C LEU A 40 2.05 12.86 13.09
N GLU A 41 2.61 12.71 14.28
CA GLU A 41 1.88 12.24 15.48
C GLU A 41 0.73 13.17 15.86
N ALA A 42 0.88 14.47 15.64
CA ALA A 42 -0.16 15.46 15.89
C ALA A 42 -1.25 15.51 14.81
N LEU A 43 -1.06 14.84 13.66
CA LEU A 43 -2.04 14.84 12.57
C LEU A 43 -3.14 13.82 12.80
N GLU A 44 -4.37 14.27 12.61
CA GLU A 44 -5.51 13.36 12.46
C GLU A 44 -5.54 12.80 11.03
N MET A 45 -4.86 11.68 10.81
CA MET A 45 -4.71 11.04 9.48
C MET A 45 -6.05 10.78 8.78
N SER A 46 -7.11 10.52 9.53
CA SER A 46 -8.46 10.28 9.01
C SER A 46 -9.09 11.50 8.31
N LYS A 47 -8.58 12.71 8.59
CA LYS A 47 -9.06 13.98 8.00
C LYS A 47 -8.28 14.40 6.75
N LEU A 48 -7.21 13.68 6.39
CA LEU A 48 -6.37 14.01 5.23
C LEU A 48 -7.02 13.55 3.92
N ASP A 49 -6.58 14.17 2.82
CA ASP A 49 -7.01 13.78 1.48
C ASP A 49 -6.65 12.32 1.20
N LYS A 50 -7.59 11.60 0.56
CA LYS A 50 -7.45 10.20 0.17
C LYS A 50 -7.20 10.03 -1.34
N GLY A 51 -7.08 11.12 -2.09
CA GLY A 51 -6.79 11.15 -3.52
C GLY A 51 -5.35 10.75 -3.85
N ILE A 52 -4.87 9.63 -3.31
CA ILE A 52 -3.55 9.07 -3.57
C ILE A 52 -3.69 7.88 -4.52
N SER A 53 -2.89 7.88 -5.58
CA SER A 53 -2.57 6.67 -6.32
C SER A 53 -1.23 6.13 -5.85
N PHE A 54 -1.11 4.82 -5.62
CA PHE A 54 0.12 4.20 -5.13
C PHE A 54 0.31 2.76 -5.59
N SER A 55 1.54 2.27 -5.45
CA SER A 55 1.93 0.86 -5.49
C SER A 55 3.08 0.61 -4.52
N LEU A 56 3.05 -0.52 -3.83
CA LEU A 56 4.20 -1.06 -3.09
C LEU A 56 4.81 -2.16 -3.97
N ASP A 57 5.98 -1.90 -4.54
CA ASP A 57 6.54 -2.75 -5.58
C ASP A 57 7.32 -3.93 -5.01
N ASN A 58 8.19 -3.69 -4.02
CA ASN A 58 9.06 -4.74 -3.49
C ASN A 58 9.59 -4.40 -2.09
N LEU A 59 9.65 -5.42 -1.23
CA LEU A 59 10.42 -5.40 0.02
C LEU A 59 11.54 -6.45 -0.09
N SER A 60 12.79 -6.00 -0.06
CA SER A 60 13.96 -6.89 -0.12
C SER A 60 14.97 -6.61 0.98
N VAL A 61 15.90 -7.55 1.17
CA VAL A 61 17.04 -7.41 2.07
C VAL A 61 18.29 -7.16 1.23
N THR A 62 19.07 -6.15 1.55
CA THR A 62 20.38 -5.89 0.94
C THR A 62 21.48 -6.72 1.63
N ASP A 63 22.64 -6.85 0.99
CA ASP A 63 23.77 -7.65 1.51
C ASP A 63 24.24 -7.23 2.92
N ASP A 64 24.05 -5.95 3.29
CA ASP A 64 24.38 -5.42 4.61
C ASP A 64 23.25 -5.59 5.65
N GLY A 65 22.22 -6.38 5.32
CA GLY A 65 21.06 -6.66 6.17
C GLY A 65 20.10 -5.48 6.33
N THR A 66 20.16 -4.48 5.44
CA THR A 66 19.18 -3.39 5.41
C THR A 66 17.93 -3.82 4.65
N MET A 67 16.76 -3.53 5.19
CA MET A 67 15.49 -3.67 4.47
C MET A 67 15.34 -2.54 3.47
N GLN A 68 14.85 -2.87 2.29
CA GLN A 68 14.63 -1.94 1.20
C GLN A 68 13.20 -2.08 0.69
N LEU A 69 12.37 -1.05 0.89
CA LEU A 69 11.01 -0.98 0.36
C LEU A 69 10.96 0.04 -0.79
N THR A 70 10.48 -0.40 -1.95
CA THR A 70 10.27 0.45 -3.14
C THR A 70 8.81 0.51 -3.55
N GLY A 71 8.47 1.58 -4.24
CA GLY A 71 7.15 1.74 -4.84
C GLY A 71 7.03 3.08 -5.55
N TRP A 72 5.79 3.50 -5.77
CA TRP A 72 5.45 4.86 -6.20
C TRP A 72 4.17 5.31 -5.50
N ALA A 73 4.05 6.61 -5.27
CA ALA A 73 2.80 7.22 -4.82
C ALA A 73 2.75 8.69 -5.19
N PHE A 74 1.57 9.21 -5.50
CA PHE A 74 1.35 10.63 -5.79
C PHE A 74 -0.08 11.06 -5.43
N ILE A 75 -0.23 12.36 -5.16
CA ILE A 75 -1.56 12.99 -5.04
C ILE A 75 -2.12 13.21 -6.45
N ASN A 76 -3.32 12.69 -6.70
CA ASN A 76 -3.98 12.75 -7.99
C ASN A 76 -4.09 14.20 -8.47
N GLU A 77 -3.80 14.41 -9.76
CA GLU A 77 -3.85 15.73 -10.42
C GLU A 77 -2.81 16.74 -9.91
N VAL A 78 -1.86 16.33 -9.07
CA VAL A 78 -0.78 17.19 -8.55
C VAL A 78 0.58 16.67 -9.03
N PRO A 79 1.42 17.49 -9.71
CA PRO A 79 2.76 17.06 -10.10
C PRO A 79 3.58 16.59 -8.88
N ALA A 80 4.23 15.44 -8.96
CA ALA A 80 4.96 14.83 -7.82
C ALA A 80 6.30 15.53 -7.49
N ILE A 81 6.58 16.69 -8.11
CA ILE A 81 7.84 17.42 -7.97
C ILE A 81 8.03 17.87 -6.53
N LYS A 82 9.17 17.51 -5.92
CA LYS A 82 9.52 17.82 -4.51
C LYS A 82 8.53 17.27 -3.47
N GLN A 83 7.72 16.29 -3.84
CA GLN A 83 6.86 15.60 -2.90
C GLN A 83 7.70 14.90 -1.83
N LYS A 84 7.32 15.08 -0.56
CA LYS A 84 7.85 14.30 0.55
C LYS A 84 6.95 13.10 0.76
N MET A 85 7.56 11.97 1.07
CA MET A 85 6.85 10.73 1.32
C MET A 85 7.37 10.08 2.60
N VAL A 86 6.44 9.57 3.40
CA VAL A 86 6.74 8.75 4.57
C VAL A 86 5.87 7.51 4.51
N ILE A 87 6.49 6.34 4.68
CA ILE A 87 5.77 5.09 4.91
C ILE A 87 5.55 4.96 6.41
N LEU A 88 4.30 4.86 6.82
CA LEU A 88 3.93 4.62 8.20
C LEU A 88 3.79 3.11 8.38
N ALA A 89 4.54 2.54 9.31
CA ALA A 89 4.33 1.17 9.77
C ALA A 89 3.75 1.24 11.19
N GLN A 90 2.46 0.95 11.34
CA GLN A 90 1.71 1.14 12.58
C GLN A 90 1.19 -0.20 13.13
N SER A 91 1.58 -0.54 14.35
CA SER A 91 0.95 -1.58 15.16
C SER A 91 0.14 -0.94 16.29
N ASP A 92 -0.45 -1.76 17.16
CA ASP A 92 -1.26 -1.26 18.28
C ASP A 92 -0.43 -0.43 19.29
N ASP A 93 0.86 -0.77 19.45
CA ASP A 93 1.74 -0.20 20.48
C ASP A 93 2.88 0.66 19.91
N ASP A 94 3.01 0.75 18.59
CA ASP A 94 4.20 1.32 17.96
C ASP A 94 3.87 1.89 16.57
N THR A 95 4.37 3.09 16.28
CA THR A 95 4.31 3.68 14.93
C THR A 95 5.71 4.04 14.49
N GLN A 96 6.13 3.48 13.37
CA GLN A 96 7.45 3.71 12.79
C GLN A 96 7.29 4.55 11.52
N TYR A 97 7.98 5.70 11.51
CA TYR A 97 8.00 6.63 10.38
C TYR A 97 9.21 6.34 9.50
N LEU A 98 8.96 5.72 8.36
CA LEU A 98 10.00 5.31 7.43
C LEU A 98 10.09 6.33 6.29
N PHE A 99 11.00 7.28 6.45
CA PHE A 99 11.24 8.35 5.48
C PHE A 99 11.73 7.81 4.13
N ALA A 100 11.03 8.18 3.07
CA ALA A 100 11.36 7.79 1.71
C ALA A 100 12.29 8.83 1.07
N ARG A 101 13.28 8.35 0.30
CA ARG A 101 13.94 9.17 -0.73
C ARG A 101 13.17 9.03 -2.04
N SER A 102 12.99 10.13 -2.75
CA SER A 102 12.39 10.11 -4.08
C SER A 102 13.34 9.46 -5.09
N ILE A 103 12.78 8.65 -6.00
CA ILE A 103 13.44 8.06 -7.16
C ILE A 103 12.59 8.32 -8.41
N LYS A 104 13.26 8.48 -9.55
CA LYS A 104 12.56 8.78 -10.81
C LYS A 104 11.79 7.58 -11.35
N ARG A 105 10.51 7.78 -11.71
CA ARG A 105 9.58 6.79 -12.28
C ARG A 105 8.82 7.38 -13.46
N LYS A 106 9.51 7.54 -14.59
CA LYS A 106 8.92 8.07 -15.83
C LYS A 106 7.83 7.16 -16.39
N ASP A 107 7.95 5.86 -16.12
CA ASP A 107 6.96 4.85 -16.45
C ASP A 107 5.60 5.12 -15.79
N VAL A 108 5.59 5.70 -14.58
CA VAL A 108 4.35 6.11 -13.90
C VAL A 108 3.72 7.32 -14.60
N THR A 109 4.49 8.35 -14.95
CA THR A 109 3.95 9.46 -15.75
C THR A 109 3.37 8.97 -17.09
N GLN A 110 4.06 8.05 -17.76
CA GLN A 110 3.62 7.49 -19.04
C GLN A 110 2.34 6.66 -18.94
N SER A 111 2.13 5.95 -17.83
CA SER A 111 0.96 5.07 -17.66
C SER A 111 -0.33 5.84 -17.36
N PHE A 112 -0.25 7.06 -16.82
CA PHE A 112 -1.43 7.78 -16.32
C PHE A 112 -2.09 8.75 -17.31
N ASP A 113 -1.56 8.92 -18.54
CA ASP A 113 -2.09 9.71 -19.69
C ASP A 113 -2.69 11.11 -19.37
N ASN A 114 -2.46 11.59 -18.15
CA ASN A 114 -2.84 12.91 -17.69
C ASN A 114 -1.59 13.77 -17.88
N LYS A 115 -1.78 15.01 -18.31
CA LYS A 115 -0.68 15.93 -18.63
C LYS A 115 0.13 16.39 -17.39
N VAL A 116 0.10 15.61 -16.31
CA VAL A 116 0.69 15.87 -15.00
C VAL A 116 1.99 15.08 -14.87
N ASN A 117 3.04 15.72 -14.36
CA ASN A 117 4.34 15.10 -14.20
C ASN A 117 4.43 14.34 -12.86
N TYR A 118 4.47 13.00 -12.92
CA TYR A 118 4.66 12.13 -11.77
C TYR A 118 6.05 11.50 -11.70
N ASP A 119 7.04 12.06 -12.41
CA ASP A 119 8.36 11.45 -12.51
C ASP A 119 9.02 11.27 -11.13
N ASP A 120 8.70 12.13 -10.15
CA ASP A 120 9.24 12.07 -8.78
C ASP A 120 8.36 11.27 -7.79
N SER A 121 7.34 10.56 -8.28
CA SER A 121 6.42 9.74 -7.46
C SER A 121 7.07 8.48 -6.89
N GLY A 122 8.15 8.01 -7.50
CA GLY A 122 8.85 6.82 -7.05
C GLY A 122 9.52 7.05 -5.70
N PHE A 123 9.57 5.99 -4.89
CA PHE A 123 10.22 6.06 -3.59
C PHE A 123 11.13 4.88 -3.29
N LEU A 124 12.11 5.15 -2.42
CA LEU A 124 12.91 4.15 -1.75
C LEU A 124 12.98 4.44 -0.26
N VAL A 125 12.59 3.46 0.54
CA VAL A 125 12.81 3.45 1.98
C VAL A 125 13.91 2.45 2.31
N LYS A 126 14.85 2.85 3.15
CA LYS A 126 15.88 1.97 3.74
C LYS A 126 15.79 2.00 5.25
N PHE A 127 15.71 0.83 5.88
CA PHE A 127 15.65 0.72 7.34
C PHE A 127 16.30 -0.58 7.82
N LYS A 128 16.85 -0.57 9.03
CA LYS A 128 17.32 -1.81 9.66
C LYS A 128 16.11 -2.52 10.31
N PRO A 129 16.01 -3.87 10.24
CA PRO A 129 14.94 -4.60 10.91
C PRO A 129 14.79 -4.25 12.39
N SER A 130 15.90 -3.93 13.08
CA SER A 130 15.91 -3.54 14.49
C SER A 130 15.12 -2.26 14.82
N LYS A 131 14.75 -1.45 13.82
CA LYS A 131 13.81 -0.34 14.03
C LYS A 131 12.39 -0.81 14.32
N LEU A 132 12.03 -2.01 13.86
CA LEU A 132 10.73 -2.60 14.11
C LEU A 132 10.85 -3.57 15.28
N LYS A 133 9.84 -3.56 16.15
CA LYS A 133 9.61 -4.64 17.11
C LYS A 133 9.01 -5.84 16.39
N ASP A 134 9.02 -6.99 17.04
CA ASP A 134 8.31 -8.16 16.52
C ASP A 134 6.81 -7.91 16.67
N SER A 135 6.15 -7.65 15.54
CA SER A 135 4.73 -7.29 15.48
C SER A 135 4.23 -7.33 14.03
N ILE A 136 2.93 -7.11 13.88
CA ILE A 136 2.27 -6.87 12.60
C ILE A 136 1.98 -5.37 12.53
N TYR A 137 2.47 -4.74 11.47
CA TYR A 137 2.31 -3.32 11.23
C TYR A 137 1.42 -3.12 10.01
N LYS A 138 0.35 -2.34 10.14
CA LYS A 138 -0.38 -1.77 8.99
C LYS A 138 0.51 -0.76 8.28
N VAL A 139 0.48 -0.77 6.96
CA VAL A 139 1.30 0.10 6.13
C VAL A 139 0.45 1.22 5.54
N GLY A 140 0.79 2.46 5.87
CA GLY A 140 0.20 3.66 5.29
C GLY A 140 1.20 4.47 4.48
N VAL A 141 0.72 5.26 3.54
CA VAL A 141 1.52 6.22 2.76
C VAL A 141 1.04 7.62 3.08
N TYR A 142 1.94 8.44 3.63
CA TYR A 142 1.73 9.87 3.82
C TYR A 142 2.51 10.66 2.76
N LEU A 143 1.84 11.64 2.14
CA LEU A 143 2.41 12.55 1.16
C LEU A 143 2.25 14.01 1.59
N GLU A 144 3.29 14.80 1.37
CA GLU A 144 3.25 16.27 1.48
C GLU A 144 3.83 16.88 0.21
N ASN A 145 3.04 17.72 -0.46
CA ASN A 145 3.42 18.39 -1.69
C ASN A 145 2.93 19.85 -1.68
N GLY A 146 3.83 20.76 -1.29
CA GLY A 146 3.46 22.15 -0.99
C GLY A 146 2.46 22.20 0.17
N ASP A 147 1.32 22.83 -0.04
CA ASP A 147 0.24 22.94 0.96
C ASP A 147 -0.72 21.75 0.96
N ARG A 148 -0.52 20.77 0.07
CA ARG A 148 -1.35 19.56 -0.03
C ARG A 148 -0.73 18.45 0.81
N THR A 149 -1.51 17.89 1.70
CA THR A 149 -1.17 16.68 2.46
C THR A 149 -2.22 15.62 2.25
N ALA A 150 -1.78 14.38 2.13
CA ALA A 150 -2.66 13.25 1.86
C ALA A 150 -2.15 12.01 2.60
N PHE A 151 -3.07 11.13 2.99
CA PHE A 151 -2.75 9.85 3.61
C PHE A 151 -3.68 8.75 3.11
N ILE A 152 -3.12 7.58 2.87
CA ILE A 152 -3.87 6.39 2.51
C ILE A 152 -3.36 5.16 3.29
N ASP A 153 -4.29 4.39 3.83
CA ASP A 153 -4.02 3.01 4.28
C ASP A 153 -3.91 2.14 3.02
N THR A 154 -2.78 1.43 2.89
CA THR A 154 -2.50 0.67 1.68
C THR A 154 -3.20 -0.69 1.64
N GLY A 155 -3.84 -1.11 2.73
CA GLY A 155 -4.29 -2.49 2.94
C GLY A 155 -3.13 -3.48 3.12
N SER A 156 -1.87 -3.03 3.01
CA SER A 156 -0.71 -3.89 3.19
C SER A 156 -0.30 -3.96 4.67
N ILE A 157 0.24 -5.10 5.05
CA ILE A 157 0.88 -5.32 6.33
C ILE A 157 2.35 -5.62 6.15
N MET A 158 3.16 -5.08 7.05
CA MET A 158 4.55 -5.46 7.23
C MET A 158 4.64 -6.24 8.53
N TYR A 159 5.16 -7.45 8.51
CA TYR A 159 5.28 -8.25 9.73
C TYR A 159 6.74 -8.57 10.00
N LYS A 160 7.12 -8.46 11.27
CA LYS A 160 8.45 -8.82 11.75
C LYS A 160 8.37 -9.95 12.75
N ASN A 161 9.19 -10.98 12.53
CA ASN A 161 9.40 -12.07 13.48
C ASN A 161 10.90 -12.41 13.51
N GLY A 162 11.56 -12.08 14.63
CA GLY A 162 13.00 -12.13 14.75
C GLY A 162 13.69 -11.21 13.74
N GLY A 163 14.59 -11.77 12.92
CA GLY A 163 15.33 -11.03 11.90
C GLY A 163 14.62 -10.90 10.55
N ARG A 164 13.47 -11.54 10.36
CA ARG A 164 12.74 -11.56 9.08
C ARG A 164 11.65 -10.50 9.07
N VAL A 165 11.59 -9.75 7.99
CA VAL A 165 10.53 -8.77 7.72
C VAL A 165 9.96 -9.07 6.35
N GLU A 166 8.65 -9.19 6.29
CA GLU A 166 7.91 -9.52 5.07
C GLU A 166 6.74 -8.55 4.89
N LEU A 167 6.34 -8.36 3.63
CA LEU A 167 5.24 -7.49 3.24
C LEU A 167 4.17 -8.35 2.57
N GLU A 168 2.92 -8.18 3.00
CA GLU A 168 1.77 -8.83 2.40
C GLU A 168 0.65 -7.82 2.17
N HIS A 169 -0.10 -7.95 1.08
CA HIS A 169 -1.32 -7.18 0.87
C HIS A 169 -2.52 -7.94 1.43
N LEU A 170 -3.37 -7.25 2.19
CA LEU A 170 -4.67 -7.73 2.67
C LEU A 170 -5.78 -6.90 2.03
N SER A 171 -6.85 -7.58 1.63
CA SER A 171 -8.00 -6.91 1.04
C SER A 171 -8.78 -6.14 2.09
N SER A 172 -9.25 -4.96 1.71
CA SER A 172 -10.01 -4.08 2.57
C SER A 172 -11.49 -4.46 2.55
N LYS A 173 -12.10 -4.45 3.73
CA LYS A 173 -13.56 -4.54 3.84
C LYS A 173 -14.16 -3.24 3.33
N VAL A 174 -15.15 -3.36 2.44
CA VAL A 174 -15.83 -2.23 1.80
C VAL A 174 -17.27 -2.18 2.28
N ASP A 175 -17.72 -0.99 2.68
CA ASP A 175 -19.14 -0.74 2.90
C ASP A 175 -19.81 -0.47 1.54
N LEU A 176 -20.59 -1.45 1.08
CA LEU A 176 -21.12 -1.47 -0.27
C LEU A 176 -22.63 -1.77 -0.24
N THR A 177 -23.44 -0.76 -0.56
CA THR A 177 -24.87 -0.98 -0.84
C THR A 177 -25.01 -1.56 -2.25
N LEU A 178 -25.64 -2.73 -2.36
CA LEU A 178 -25.79 -3.44 -3.63
C LEU A 178 -27.07 -3.02 -4.38
N ASN A 179 -26.92 -2.56 -5.61
CA ASN A 179 -28.00 -2.27 -6.56
C ASN A 179 -28.06 -3.38 -7.62
N LEU A 180 -28.77 -4.45 -7.30
CA LEU A 180 -28.72 -5.70 -8.06
C LEU A 180 -29.45 -5.63 -9.40
N GLU A 181 -28.78 -6.12 -10.44
CA GLU A 181 -29.34 -6.45 -11.74
C GLU A 181 -28.99 -7.89 -12.09
N LYS A 182 -30.00 -8.64 -12.55
CA LYS A 182 -29.80 -10.01 -13.00
C LYS A 182 -29.09 -10.00 -14.35
N ARG A 183 -27.88 -10.57 -14.39
CA ARG A 183 -27.10 -10.78 -15.62
C ARG A 183 -26.63 -12.22 -15.67
N ASP A 184 -26.37 -12.72 -16.87
CA ASP A 184 -25.67 -14.00 -17.01
C ASP A 184 -24.20 -13.79 -16.63
N MET A 185 -23.70 -14.59 -15.69
CA MET A 185 -22.35 -14.46 -15.15
C MET A 185 -21.64 -15.80 -15.24
N LYS A 186 -20.35 -15.75 -15.56
CA LYS A 186 -19.47 -16.91 -15.58
C LYS A 186 -18.32 -16.66 -14.60
N TYR A 187 -17.84 -17.72 -13.98
CA TYR A 187 -16.75 -17.64 -13.01
C TYR A 187 -15.92 -18.92 -12.94
N SER A 188 -14.76 -18.80 -12.31
CA SER A 188 -13.98 -19.89 -11.73
C SER A 188 -13.31 -19.40 -10.46
N ILE A 189 -13.27 -20.24 -9.43
CA ILE A 189 -12.35 -20.08 -8.30
C ILE A 189 -11.20 -21.04 -8.56
N ASP A 190 -10.05 -20.48 -8.92
CA ASP A 190 -8.87 -21.26 -9.28
C ASP A 190 -8.14 -21.74 -8.02
N ALA A 191 -8.15 -20.93 -6.95
CA ALA A 191 -7.57 -21.29 -5.67
C ALA A 191 -8.32 -20.64 -4.49
N ALA A 192 -8.35 -21.36 -3.37
CA ALA A 192 -8.80 -20.87 -2.08
C ALA A 192 -7.87 -21.41 -0.98
N GLU A 193 -6.85 -20.64 -0.63
CA GLU A 193 -5.74 -21.12 0.19
C GLU A 193 -5.62 -20.35 1.50
N LYS A 194 -5.46 -21.06 2.61
CA LYS A 194 -5.08 -20.46 3.88
C LYS A 194 -3.64 -19.93 3.77
N LYS A 195 -3.48 -18.63 3.98
CA LYS A 195 -2.20 -17.95 4.19
C LYS A 195 -2.05 -17.62 5.67
N LYS A 196 -0.94 -16.98 6.02
CA LYS A 196 -0.58 -16.67 7.41
C LYS A 196 -1.55 -15.68 8.07
N PHE A 197 -1.98 -14.65 7.35
CA PHE A 197 -2.83 -13.58 7.89
C PHE A 197 -4.25 -13.54 7.31
N GLY A 198 -4.57 -14.48 6.42
CA GLY A 198 -5.86 -14.51 5.77
C GLY A 198 -6.02 -15.66 4.81
N ILE A 199 -7.16 -15.69 4.12
CA ILE A 199 -7.46 -16.67 3.07
C ILE A 199 -7.31 -15.96 1.72
N GLU A 200 -6.44 -16.50 0.87
CA GLU A 200 -6.27 -16.02 -0.50
C GLU A 200 -7.27 -16.72 -1.41
N LEU A 201 -8.04 -15.93 -2.15
CA LEU A 201 -8.88 -16.40 -3.24
C LEU A 201 -8.34 -15.86 -4.56
N VAL A 202 -8.15 -16.77 -5.51
CA VAL A 202 -7.73 -16.45 -6.88
C VAL A 202 -8.78 -16.99 -7.83
N GLY A 203 -9.15 -16.20 -8.82
CA GLY A 203 -10.11 -16.65 -9.81
C GLY A 203 -10.36 -15.64 -10.92
N TRP A 204 -11.47 -15.83 -11.62
CA TRP A 204 -11.97 -14.89 -12.60
C TRP A 204 -13.50 -14.88 -12.63
N SER A 205 -14.08 -13.76 -13.03
CA SER A 205 -15.50 -13.68 -13.33
C SER A 205 -15.81 -12.55 -14.33
N PHE A 206 -16.86 -12.75 -15.11
CA PHE A 206 -17.44 -11.70 -15.95
C PHE A 206 -18.95 -11.83 -16.04
N ALA A 207 -19.61 -10.72 -16.33
CA ALA A 207 -21.02 -10.67 -16.70
C ALA A 207 -21.13 -10.42 -18.21
N GLU A 208 -22.08 -11.08 -18.88
CA GLU A 208 -22.29 -10.86 -20.31
C GLU A 208 -22.69 -9.41 -20.61
N ASN A 209 -22.18 -8.87 -21.72
CA ASN A 209 -22.39 -7.49 -22.19
C ASN A 209 -21.88 -6.40 -21.23
N ILE A 210 -20.89 -6.71 -20.38
CA ILE A 210 -20.24 -5.74 -19.49
C ILE A 210 -18.78 -5.55 -19.86
N ASP A 211 -18.37 -4.29 -19.94
CA ASP A 211 -16.95 -3.95 -20.09
C ASP A 211 -16.21 -4.17 -18.76
N MET A 212 -15.46 -5.26 -18.71
CA MET A 212 -14.72 -5.66 -17.52
C MET A 212 -13.50 -4.77 -17.25
N LYS A 213 -13.02 -4.01 -18.25
CA LYS A 213 -11.94 -3.04 -18.04
C LYS A 213 -12.37 -1.96 -17.05
N ASN A 214 -13.57 -1.43 -17.24
CA ASN A 214 -14.16 -0.36 -16.43
C ASN A 214 -15.04 -0.84 -15.27
N SER A 215 -15.08 -2.15 -15.01
CA SER A 215 -15.83 -2.73 -13.89
C SER A 215 -14.93 -3.05 -12.70
N SER A 216 -15.50 -3.15 -11.50
CA SER A 216 -14.82 -3.62 -10.29
C SER A 216 -15.31 -5.01 -9.89
N ILE A 217 -14.43 -5.81 -9.31
CA ILE A 217 -14.76 -7.14 -8.77
C ILE A 217 -14.59 -7.09 -7.25
N PHE A 218 -15.58 -7.61 -6.52
CA PHE A 218 -15.56 -7.77 -5.07
C PHE A 218 -15.88 -9.20 -4.68
N ILE A 219 -15.43 -9.62 -3.50
CA ILE A 219 -15.85 -10.87 -2.88
C ILE A 219 -16.82 -10.58 -1.75
N LEU A 220 -18.00 -11.22 -1.82
CA LEU A 220 -19.01 -11.18 -0.79
C LEU A 220 -19.01 -12.50 -0.02
N LEU A 221 -18.90 -12.41 1.30
CA LEU A 221 -18.97 -13.52 2.23
C LEU A 221 -20.30 -13.49 2.99
N ASP A 222 -20.99 -14.62 2.98
CA ASP A 222 -22.28 -14.81 3.64
C ASP A 222 -22.23 -16.05 4.54
N ASN A 223 -22.32 -15.85 5.85
CA ASN A 223 -22.39 -16.92 6.86
C ASN A 223 -23.83 -17.31 7.23
N GLY A 224 -24.84 -16.78 6.52
CA GLY A 224 -26.26 -16.99 6.80
C GLY A 224 -26.81 -16.18 7.98
N LYS A 225 -26.00 -15.29 8.57
CA LYS A 225 -26.41 -14.31 9.59
C LYS A 225 -26.64 -12.95 8.91
N ASP A 226 -27.10 -11.96 9.68
CA ASP A 226 -27.45 -10.63 9.14
C ASP A 226 -26.26 -9.86 8.54
N GLN A 227 -25.03 -10.18 8.94
CA GLN A 227 -23.85 -9.45 8.49
C GLN A 227 -23.17 -10.13 7.30
N LYS A 228 -23.29 -9.50 6.13
CA LYS A 228 -22.46 -9.81 4.96
C LYS A 228 -21.17 -9.02 5.00
N LEU A 229 -20.08 -9.64 4.58
CA LEU A 229 -18.78 -8.99 4.47
C LEU A 229 -18.44 -8.85 2.99
N ILE A 230 -18.00 -7.67 2.55
CA ILE A 230 -17.62 -7.43 1.16
C ILE A 230 -16.17 -6.93 1.16
N PHE A 231 -15.33 -7.56 0.34
CA PHE A 231 -13.92 -7.24 0.22
C PHE A 231 -13.59 -6.81 -1.21
N ASP A 232 -12.71 -5.83 -1.33
CA ASP A 232 -12.11 -5.48 -2.61
C ASP A 232 -11.21 -6.60 -3.15
N THR A 233 -10.88 -6.47 -4.44
CA THR A 233 -9.96 -7.38 -5.11
C THR A 233 -8.95 -6.61 -5.95
N ILE A 234 -7.78 -7.20 -6.12
CA ILE A 234 -6.81 -6.76 -7.14
C ILE A 234 -7.18 -7.43 -8.45
N LYS A 235 -7.41 -6.63 -9.48
CA LYS A 235 -7.71 -7.12 -10.83
C LYS A 235 -6.46 -7.69 -11.49
N ILE A 236 -6.60 -8.83 -12.16
CA ILE A 236 -5.52 -9.51 -12.88
C ILE A 236 -5.92 -9.75 -14.33
N ILE A 237 -4.95 -9.59 -15.23
CA ILE A 237 -5.11 -9.89 -16.65
C ILE A 237 -5.19 -11.39 -16.90
N ARG A 238 -6.22 -11.83 -17.65
CA ARG A 238 -6.56 -13.22 -17.96
C ARG A 238 -6.79 -13.42 -19.45
N ASP A 239 -5.70 -13.40 -20.20
CA ASP A 239 -5.74 -13.62 -21.66
C ASP A 239 -6.32 -14.99 -22.03
N ASP A 240 -6.16 -16.00 -21.16
CA ASP A 240 -6.75 -17.33 -21.32
C ASP A 240 -8.28 -17.30 -21.31
N VAL A 241 -8.88 -16.48 -20.43
CA VAL A 241 -10.34 -16.28 -20.38
C VAL A 241 -10.82 -15.58 -21.64
N LYS A 242 -10.14 -14.51 -22.06
CA LYS A 242 -10.40 -13.80 -23.31
C LYS A 242 -10.38 -14.74 -24.53
N GLN A 243 -9.35 -15.59 -24.63
CA GLN A 243 -9.22 -16.55 -25.73
C GLN A 243 -10.33 -17.60 -25.73
N LYS A 244 -10.68 -18.15 -24.55
CA LYS A 244 -11.72 -19.18 -24.42
C LYS A 244 -13.10 -18.66 -24.81
N TYR A 245 -13.45 -17.45 -24.38
CA TYR A 245 -14.79 -16.89 -24.58
C TYR A 245 -14.89 -15.99 -25.82
N LYS A 246 -13.79 -15.66 -26.49
CA LYS A 246 -13.73 -14.92 -27.76
C LYS A 246 -14.46 -13.57 -27.73
N HIS A 247 -14.49 -12.91 -26.58
CA HIS A 247 -15.05 -11.57 -26.41
C HIS A 247 -13.94 -10.56 -26.15
N GLU A 248 -14.07 -9.39 -26.75
CA GLU A 248 -13.21 -8.25 -26.47
C GLU A 248 -13.39 -7.80 -25.00
N ASN A 249 -12.32 -7.33 -24.37
CA ASN A 249 -12.29 -6.81 -22.99
C ASN A 249 -12.49 -7.85 -21.86
N LEU A 250 -12.48 -9.15 -22.15
CA LEU A 250 -12.48 -10.21 -21.11
C LEU A 250 -11.08 -10.59 -20.61
N ASP A 251 -10.05 -9.83 -20.95
CA ASP A 251 -8.75 -9.93 -20.31
C ASP A 251 -8.78 -9.36 -18.88
N HIS A 252 -9.71 -8.48 -18.55
CA HIS A 252 -9.79 -7.78 -17.25
C HIS A 252 -10.70 -8.48 -16.23
N THR A 253 -10.78 -9.81 -16.27
CA THR A 253 -11.74 -10.61 -15.48
C THR A 253 -11.13 -11.29 -14.27
N GLY A 254 -9.81 -11.37 -14.20
CA GLY A 254 -9.11 -12.04 -13.10
C GLY A 254 -9.18 -11.22 -11.82
N PHE A 255 -9.15 -11.90 -10.68
CA PHE A 255 -9.06 -11.27 -9.39
C PHE A 255 -8.20 -12.07 -8.42
N VAL A 256 -7.58 -11.36 -7.50
CA VAL A 256 -7.00 -11.89 -6.26
C VAL A 256 -7.54 -11.08 -5.09
N THR A 257 -7.95 -11.76 -4.03
CA THR A 257 -8.28 -11.14 -2.74
C THR A 257 -7.62 -11.93 -1.62
N ARG A 258 -7.23 -11.24 -0.55
CA ARG A 258 -6.70 -11.89 0.65
C ARG A 258 -7.53 -11.42 1.84
N ILE A 259 -8.48 -12.24 2.23
CA ILE A 259 -9.47 -11.92 3.26
C ILE A 259 -8.78 -12.02 4.64
N PRO A 260 -8.74 -10.95 5.43
CA PRO A 260 -8.09 -10.93 6.74
C PRO A 260 -8.79 -11.84 7.75
N TYR A 261 -8.01 -12.62 8.52
CA TYR A 261 -8.57 -13.47 9.57
C TYR A 261 -9.21 -12.72 10.74
N ASN A 262 -8.86 -11.45 10.96
CA ASN A 262 -9.44 -10.61 12.02
C ASN A 262 -10.81 -10.03 11.62
N GLU A 263 -11.19 -10.11 10.35
CA GLU A 263 -12.53 -9.71 9.86
C GLU A 263 -13.51 -10.90 9.84
N MET A 264 -13.04 -12.11 10.14
CA MET A 264 -13.81 -13.35 10.12
C MET A 264 -13.97 -13.94 11.52
N ASN A 265 -15.12 -14.55 11.76
CA ASN A 265 -15.35 -15.32 12.99
C ASN A 265 -14.80 -16.75 12.84
N ASP A 266 -14.17 -17.28 13.88
CA ASP A 266 -13.48 -18.59 13.86
C ASP A 266 -14.41 -19.77 13.57
N GLU A 267 -15.65 -19.72 14.06
CA GLU A 267 -16.63 -20.81 13.94
C GLU A 267 -17.48 -20.74 12.67
N ASP A 268 -17.47 -19.60 11.97
CA ASP A 268 -18.36 -19.35 10.85
C ASP A 268 -17.80 -19.90 9.54
N LYS A 269 -18.66 -20.60 8.80
CA LYS A 269 -18.41 -20.95 7.39
C LYS A 269 -19.07 -19.90 6.51
N TYR A 270 -18.30 -19.35 5.59
CA TYR A 270 -18.76 -18.32 4.68
C TYR A 270 -18.92 -18.88 3.28
N LYS A 271 -20.12 -18.74 2.73
CA LYS A 271 -20.35 -18.95 1.29
C LYS A 271 -19.77 -17.76 0.54
N VAL A 272 -18.98 -18.05 -0.48
CA VAL A 272 -18.35 -17.04 -1.33
C VAL A 272 -19.30 -16.68 -2.47
N SER A 273 -19.45 -15.39 -2.73
CA SER A 273 -20.10 -14.85 -3.93
C SER A 273 -19.19 -13.81 -4.56
N ILE A 274 -19.24 -13.71 -5.89
CA ILE A 274 -18.50 -12.71 -6.65
C ILE A 274 -19.47 -11.60 -7.04
N VAL A 275 -19.10 -10.36 -6.76
CA VAL A 275 -19.86 -9.17 -7.16
C VAL A 275 -19.08 -8.45 -8.26
N ILE A 276 -19.74 -8.18 -9.38
CA ILE A 276 -19.22 -7.31 -10.43
C ILE A 276 -20.01 -6.01 -10.39
N ARG A 277 -19.31 -4.89 -10.15
CA ARG A 277 -19.87 -3.55 -10.14
C ARG A 277 -19.49 -2.81 -11.41
N ASN A 278 -20.52 -2.29 -12.07
CA ASN A 278 -20.43 -1.24 -13.08
C ASN A 278 -21.53 -0.21 -12.74
N ASP A 279 -22.36 0.23 -13.69
CA ASP A 279 -23.54 1.06 -13.43
C ASP A 279 -24.55 0.41 -12.44
N LYS A 280 -24.60 -0.93 -12.46
CA LYS A 280 -25.36 -1.77 -11.54
C LYS A 280 -24.52 -2.97 -11.13
N ASP A 281 -24.94 -3.63 -10.06
CA ASP A 281 -24.25 -4.78 -9.49
C ASP A 281 -24.81 -6.09 -10.02
N SER A 282 -23.93 -7.02 -10.34
CA SER A 282 -24.28 -8.41 -10.63
C SER A 282 -23.60 -9.31 -9.62
N VAL A 283 -24.33 -10.29 -9.10
CA VAL A 283 -23.82 -11.20 -8.06
C VAL A 283 -24.03 -12.64 -8.51
N ILE A 284 -22.96 -13.43 -8.45
CA ILE A 284 -23.01 -14.87 -8.65
C ILE A 284 -22.53 -15.59 -7.39
N LYS A 285 -23.34 -16.56 -6.93
CA LYS A 285 -22.95 -17.45 -5.83
C LYS A 285 -22.02 -18.51 -6.38
N THR A 286 -20.92 -18.76 -5.69
CA THR A 286 -19.99 -19.83 -6.05
C THR A 286 -20.29 -21.08 -5.25
N ASP A 287 -19.66 -22.18 -5.62
CA ASP A 287 -19.59 -23.42 -4.85
C ASP A 287 -18.52 -23.38 -3.74
N CYS A 288 -17.70 -22.32 -3.70
CA CYS A 288 -16.64 -22.15 -2.71
C CYS A 288 -17.20 -21.76 -1.34
N VAL A 289 -16.70 -22.45 -0.31
CA VAL A 289 -16.96 -22.15 1.09
C VAL A 289 -15.61 -22.02 1.79
N ILE A 290 -15.44 -20.95 2.55
CA ILE A 290 -14.21 -20.69 3.32
C ILE A 290 -14.50 -20.61 4.81
N GLN A 291 -13.48 -20.92 5.59
CA GLN A 291 -13.47 -20.82 7.05
C GLN A 291 -12.03 -20.53 7.49
N LYS A 292 -11.90 -19.71 8.54
CA LYS A 292 -10.63 -19.39 9.19
C LYS A 292 -9.86 -20.65 9.61
#